data_AF-A0A2E4L4J4-F1
#
_entry.id   AF-A0A2E4L4J4-F1
#
_cell.length_a   1.000
_cell.length_b   1.000
_cell.length_c   1.000
_cell.angle_alpha   90.00
_cell.angle_beta   90.00
_cell.angle_gamma   90.00
#
_symmetry.space_group_name_H-M   'P 1'
#
loop_
_entity.id
_entity.type
_entity.pdbx_description
1 polymer ?
#
loop_
_entity_poly.entity_id
_entity_poly.type
_entity_poly.pdbx_seq_one_letter_code
_entity_poly.pdbx_strand_id
1 'polypeptide(L)'
;MRSVFSFTLLVFATILYAQTPVDGYFSKRIDQGVDLMNIGEYEKANEEFTYVLKNITAVPTDLAYYFGRNSYYLKKYKQSINWLNKYIQLKGTQGRFYEDAVETLNSAEEAYISKARSNNQAMLESLASGEFDCGGMDKILCPVCKGEGVVMKKGPFETLYKTCPYSAGEPFITCEEYNLFMRGELEPKIKD
;
A
#
# COMPACT_ATOMS: atom_id res chain seq x y z
N MET A 1 37.60 -8.59 -79.07
CA MET A 1 38.63 -7.90 -78.24
C MET A 1 38.00 -6.65 -77.64
N ARG A 2 38.18 -6.46 -76.32
CA ARG A 2 37.96 -5.23 -75.51
C ARG A 2 36.49 -4.80 -75.34
N SER A 3 35.81 -5.17 -74.25
CA SER A 3 35.87 -4.55 -72.90
C SER A 3 35.39 -3.09 -72.92
N VAL A 4 34.27 -2.78 -72.24
CA VAL A 4 34.23 -1.95 -71.02
C VAL A 4 32.88 -2.16 -70.31
N PHE A 5 32.96 -2.74 -69.11
CA PHE A 5 31.92 -2.75 -68.07
C PHE A 5 31.62 -1.31 -67.64
N SER A 6 30.38 -0.83 -67.79
CA SER A 6 29.93 0.41 -67.15
C SER A 6 29.13 0.05 -65.91
N PHE A 7 29.83 0.06 -64.78
CA PHE A 7 29.29 -0.18 -63.44
C PHE A 7 28.70 1.15 -62.94
N THR A 8 27.40 1.35 -63.13
CA THR A 8 26.69 2.50 -62.56
C THR A 8 26.62 2.36 -61.03
N LEU A 9 27.46 3.14 -60.37
CA LEU A 9 27.57 3.28 -58.92
C LEU A 9 26.30 3.95 -58.37
N LEU A 10 25.34 3.15 -57.88
CA LEU A 10 24.24 3.61 -57.04
C LEU A 10 24.82 3.99 -55.67
N VAL A 11 25.15 5.28 -55.48
CA VAL A 11 25.44 5.85 -54.15
C VAL A 11 24.12 5.97 -53.41
N PHE A 12 23.70 4.88 -52.76
CA PHE A 12 22.76 4.95 -51.65
C PHE A 12 23.45 5.71 -50.52
N ALA A 13 23.16 6.99 -50.39
CA ALA A 13 23.47 7.76 -49.19
C ALA A 13 22.65 7.17 -48.04
N THR A 14 23.21 6.17 -47.35
CA THR A 14 22.71 5.75 -46.05
C THR A 14 22.88 6.93 -45.10
N ILE A 15 21.78 7.58 -44.77
CA ILE A 15 21.69 8.50 -43.64
C ILE A 15 22.06 7.66 -42.41
N LEU A 16 23.31 7.77 -41.95
CA LEU A 16 23.71 7.36 -40.62
C LEU A 16 22.95 8.28 -39.66
N TYR A 17 21.83 7.79 -39.13
CA TYR A 17 21.35 8.28 -37.85
C TYR A 17 22.35 7.82 -36.80
N ALA A 18 23.33 8.69 -36.49
CA ALA A 18 24.13 8.56 -35.29
C ALA A 18 23.17 8.60 -34.09
N GLN A 19 23.06 7.50 -33.35
CA GLN A 19 22.32 7.51 -32.08
C GLN A 19 23.09 8.36 -31.07
N THR A 20 22.38 9.28 -30.43
CA THR A 20 22.91 10.21 -29.45
C THR A 20 23.52 9.49 -28.24
N PRO A 21 24.61 10.00 -27.65
CA PRO A 21 25.32 9.37 -26.51
C PRO A 21 24.52 9.30 -25.19
N VAL A 22 23.27 9.78 -25.19
CA VAL A 22 22.40 9.89 -24.02
C VAL A 22 21.97 8.51 -23.48
N ASP A 23 21.76 7.53 -24.36
CA ASP A 23 21.26 6.20 -23.97
C ASP A 23 22.31 5.40 -23.16
N GLY A 24 23.60 5.53 -23.52
CA GLY A 24 24.69 4.83 -22.83
C GLY A 24 24.91 5.34 -21.41
N TYR A 25 24.67 6.64 -21.17
CA TYR A 25 24.82 7.23 -19.83
C TYR A 25 23.79 6.68 -18.84
N PHE A 26 22.53 6.58 -19.24
CA PHE A 26 21.49 6.01 -18.38
C PHE A 26 21.67 4.51 -18.18
N SER A 27 22.07 3.76 -19.22
CA SER A 27 22.39 2.34 -19.07
C SER A 27 23.45 2.12 -17.99
N LYS A 28 24.54 2.91 -18.02
CA LYS A 28 25.60 2.81 -17.01
C LYS A 28 25.10 3.07 -15.59
N ARG A 29 24.19 4.03 -15.40
CA ARG A 29 23.58 4.29 -14.09
C ARG A 29 22.66 3.17 -13.63
N ILE A 30 21.93 2.53 -14.55
CA ILE A 30 21.15 1.34 -14.24
C ILE A 30 22.09 0.23 -13.76
N ASP A 31 23.18 -0.03 -14.48
CA ASP A 31 24.17 -1.04 -14.11
C ASP A 31 24.77 -0.76 -12.72
N GLN A 32 25.13 0.50 -12.45
CA GLN A 32 25.57 0.93 -11.12
C GLN A 32 24.51 0.68 -10.03
N GLY A 33 23.24 1.00 -10.31
CA GLY A 33 22.13 0.71 -9.41
C GLY A 33 21.97 -0.79 -9.14
N VAL A 34 22.17 -1.63 -10.15
CA VAL A 34 22.14 -3.10 -10.02
C VAL A 34 23.28 -3.60 -9.14
N ASP A 35 24.50 -3.09 -9.35
CA ASP A 35 25.66 -3.46 -8.52
C ASP A 35 25.42 -3.08 -7.05
N LEU A 36 24.94 -1.86 -6.79
CA LEU A 36 24.58 -1.39 -5.44
C LEU A 36 23.49 -2.26 -4.81
N MET A 37 22.44 -2.60 -5.56
CA MET A 37 21.37 -3.49 -5.09
C MET A 37 21.92 -4.88 -4.72
N ASN A 38 22.82 -5.44 -5.54
CA ASN A 38 23.39 -6.77 -5.31
C ASN A 38 24.28 -6.84 -4.07
N ILE A 39 24.90 -5.74 -3.66
CA ILE A 39 25.67 -5.65 -2.41
C ILE A 39 24.83 -5.21 -1.20
N GLY A 40 23.51 -5.06 -1.36
CA GLY A 40 22.58 -4.71 -0.29
C GLY A 40 22.45 -3.20 0.00
N GLU A 41 23.05 -2.35 -0.83
CA GLU A 41 22.98 -0.88 -0.72
C GLU A 41 21.72 -0.35 -1.42
N TYR A 42 20.55 -0.78 -0.94
CA TYR A 42 19.26 -0.60 -1.61
C TYR A 42 18.84 0.88 -1.75
N GLU A 43 19.22 1.71 -0.79
CA GLU A 43 18.95 3.15 -0.76
C GLU A 43 19.74 3.85 -1.87
N LYS A 44 21.03 3.54 -2.01
CA LYS A 44 21.89 4.08 -3.08
C LYS A 44 21.43 3.57 -4.45
N ALA A 45 21.08 2.28 -4.54
CA ALA A 45 20.49 1.73 -5.75
C ALA A 45 19.20 2.46 -6.15
N ASN A 46 18.35 2.77 -5.16
CA ASN A 46 17.11 3.53 -5.38
C ASN A 46 17.38 4.95 -5.89
N GLU A 47 18.43 5.61 -5.41
CA GLU A 47 18.85 6.93 -5.92
C GLU A 47 19.20 6.86 -7.40
N GLU A 48 20.02 5.89 -7.81
CA GLU A 48 20.40 5.70 -9.22
C GLU A 48 19.18 5.40 -10.11
N PHE A 49 18.34 4.44 -9.70
CA PHE A 49 17.13 4.10 -10.46
C PHE A 49 16.16 5.29 -10.55
N THR A 50 15.96 6.03 -9.46
CA THR A 50 15.08 7.20 -9.44
C THR A 50 15.62 8.31 -10.33
N TYR A 51 16.93 8.52 -10.34
CA TYR A 51 17.57 9.48 -11.23
C TYR A 51 17.29 9.10 -12.69
N VAL A 52 17.50 7.84 -13.07
CA VAL A 52 17.24 7.38 -14.44
C VAL A 52 15.76 7.56 -14.80
N LEU A 53 14.83 7.09 -13.96
CA LEU A 53 13.39 7.22 -14.19
C LEU A 53 12.91 8.67 -14.38
N LYS A 54 13.55 9.64 -13.73
CA LYS A 54 13.21 11.07 -13.86
C LYS A 54 13.72 11.71 -15.15
N ASN A 55 14.72 11.12 -15.81
CA ASN A 55 15.44 11.76 -16.92
C ASN A 55 15.33 11.00 -18.25
N ILE A 56 14.73 9.81 -18.27
CA ILE A 56 14.47 9.05 -19.49
C ILE A 56 13.10 9.38 -20.09
N THR A 57 12.98 9.22 -21.41
CA THR A 57 11.72 9.40 -22.14
C THR A 57 10.87 8.14 -22.18
N ALA A 58 11.49 6.97 -22.10
CA ALA A 58 10.83 5.67 -22.08
C ALA A 58 11.54 4.76 -21.06
N VAL A 59 10.78 4.01 -20.27
CA VAL A 59 11.32 3.14 -19.22
C VAL A 59 11.82 1.82 -19.83
N PRO A 60 13.13 1.48 -19.71
CA PRO A 60 13.62 0.17 -20.05
C PRO A 60 12.92 -0.89 -19.23
N THR A 61 12.53 -2.00 -19.86
CA THR A 61 11.78 -3.03 -19.15
C THR A 61 12.57 -3.66 -18.01
N ASP A 62 13.87 -3.88 -18.20
CA ASP A 62 14.73 -4.47 -17.16
C ASP A 62 14.88 -3.52 -15.96
N LEU A 63 14.85 -2.20 -16.17
CA LEU A 63 14.79 -1.22 -15.08
C LEU A 63 13.50 -1.36 -14.26
N ALA A 64 12.36 -1.68 -14.88
CA ALA A 64 11.13 -1.93 -14.14
C ALA A 64 11.27 -3.12 -13.18
N TYR A 65 11.94 -4.19 -13.61
CA TYR A 65 12.25 -5.33 -12.75
C TYR A 65 13.17 -4.93 -11.59
N TYR A 66 14.34 -4.34 -11.88
CA TYR A 66 15.32 -3.99 -10.85
C TYR A 66 14.77 -2.98 -9.84
N PHE A 67 14.03 -1.98 -10.31
CA PHE A 67 13.41 -1.00 -9.43
C PHE A 67 12.32 -1.62 -8.56
N GLY A 68 11.52 -2.54 -9.12
CA GLY A 68 10.53 -3.31 -8.37
C GLY A 68 11.15 -4.17 -7.28
N ARG A 69 12.21 -4.92 -7.62
CA ARG A 69 12.96 -5.77 -6.68
C ARG A 69 13.65 -4.95 -5.58
N ASN A 70 14.32 -3.87 -5.93
CA ASN A 70 14.92 -2.97 -4.94
C ASN A 70 13.88 -2.35 -4.00
N SER A 71 12.71 -1.97 -4.53
CA SER A 71 11.60 -1.44 -3.74
C SER A 71 11.06 -2.44 -2.70
N TYR A 72 11.11 -3.74 -3.01
CA TYR A 72 10.74 -4.80 -2.06
C TYR A 72 11.70 -4.79 -0.86
N TYR A 73 13.01 -4.77 -1.10
CA TYR A 73 14.01 -4.72 -0.03
C TYR A 73 13.94 -3.44 0.82
N LEU A 74 13.52 -2.32 0.22
CA LEU A 74 13.22 -1.08 0.93
C LEU A 74 11.88 -1.09 1.70
N LYS A 75 11.16 -2.21 1.73
CA LYS A 75 9.82 -2.36 2.33
C LYS A 75 8.77 -1.41 1.73
N LYS A 76 9.01 -0.92 0.50
CA LYS A 76 8.08 -0.10 -0.29
C LYS A 76 7.18 -1.01 -1.13
N TYR A 77 6.44 -1.90 -0.46
CA TYR A 77 5.75 -3.01 -1.11
C TYR A 77 4.78 -2.59 -2.22
N LYS A 78 3.99 -1.52 -2.03
CA LYS A 78 3.09 -1.00 -3.08
C LYS A 78 3.85 -0.57 -4.35
N GLN A 79 5.02 0.04 -4.20
CA GLN A 79 5.86 0.43 -5.32
C GLN A 79 6.42 -0.81 -6.02
N SER A 80 6.93 -1.78 -5.24
CA SER A 80 7.42 -3.05 -5.77
C SER A 80 6.36 -3.76 -6.62
N ILE A 81 5.15 -3.93 -6.07
CA ILE A 81 4.00 -4.58 -6.75
C ILE A 81 3.71 -3.92 -8.11
N ASN A 82 3.65 -2.58 -8.14
CA ASN A 82 3.34 -1.86 -9.38
C ASN A 82 4.40 -2.08 -10.47
N TRP A 83 5.68 -2.05 -10.10
CA TRP A 83 6.78 -2.19 -11.06
C TRP A 83 6.99 -3.63 -11.52
N LEU A 84 6.86 -4.61 -10.63
CA LEU A 84 6.96 -6.02 -10.98
C LEU A 84 5.79 -6.46 -11.88
N ASN A 85 4.56 -6.02 -11.57
CA ASN A 85 3.42 -6.22 -12.48
C ASN A 85 3.68 -5.60 -13.85
N LYS A 86 4.28 -4.40 -13.90
CA LYS A 86 4.62 -3.75 -15.17
C LYS A 86 5.67 -4.55 -15.95
N TYR A 87 6.69 -5.08 -15.29
CA TYR A 87 7.70 -5.94 -15.93
C TYR A 87 7.04 -7.19 -16.53
N ILE A 88 6.23 -7.90 -15.74
CA ILE A 88 5.54 -9.12 -16.17
C ILE A 88 4.58 -8.81 -17.33
N GLN A 89 3.86 -7.70 -17.29
CA GLN A 89 2.98 -7.26 -18.38
C GLN A 89 3.74 -7.06 -19.70
N LEU A 90 4.95 -6.47 -19.63
CA LEU A 90 5.73 -6.11 -20.81
C LEU A 90 6.53 -7.28 -21.40
N LYS A 91 7.04 -8.19 -20.57
CA LYS A 91 7.87 -9.34 -21.02
C LYS A 91 7.10 -10.65 -21.11
N GLY A 92 6.01 -10.78 -20.37
CA GLY A 92 5.32 -12.05 -20.16
C GLY A 92 6.24 -13.11 -19.54
N THR A 93 5.91 -14.37 -19.80
CA THR A 93 6.65 -15.55 -19.30
C THR A 93 8.02 -15.73 -19.94
N GLN A 94 8.35 -14.98 -20.98
CA GLN A 94 9.63 -15.04 -21.70
C GLN A 94 10.68 -14.06 -21.12
N GLY A 95 10.32 -13.28 -20.11
CA GLY A 95 11.25 -12.37 -19.44
C GLY A 95 12.36 -13.14 -18.71
N ARG A 96 13.61 -12.70 -18.86
CA ARG A 96 14.76 -13.38 -18.20
C ARG A 96 14.67 -13.43 -16.67
N PHE A 97 13.88 -12.53 -16.08
CA PHE A 97 13.66 -12.43 -14.64
C PHE A 97 12.24 -12.82 -14.25
N TYR A 98 11.50 -13.52 -15.12
CA TYR A 98 10.08 -13.81 -14.90
C TYR A 98 9.84 -14.55 -13.57
N GLU A 99 10.58 -15.63 -13.31
CA GLU A 99 10.42 -16.44 -12.10
C GLU A 99 10.67 -15.62 -10.82
N ASP A 100 11.82 -14.94 -10.76
CA ASP A 100 12.19 -14.08 -9.62
C ASP A 100 11.24 -12.88 -9.46
N ALA A 101 10.73 -12.32 -10.55
CA ALA A 101 9.75 -11.23 -10.51
C ALA A 101 8.41 -11.70 -9.92
N VAL A 102 7.95 -12.91 -10.27
CA VAL A 102 6.72 -13.49 -9.71
C VAL A 102 6.90 -13.83 -8.24
N GLU A 103 8.02 -14.43 -7.86
CA GLU A 103 8.33 -14.75 -6.46
C GLU A 103 8.36 -13.47 -5.61
N THR A 104 9.13 -12.47 -6.05
CA THR A 104 9.24 -11.18 -5.34
C THR A 104 7.89 -10.46 -5.28
N LEU A 105 7.08 -10.52 -6.34
CA LEU A 105 5.75 -9.93 -6.38
C LEU A 105 4.85 -10.57 -5.32
N ASN A 106 4.80 -11.90 -5.25
CA ASN A 106 3.99 -12.61 -4.25
C ASN A 106 4.41 -12.24 -2.83
N SER A 107 5.72 -12.19 -2.55
CA SER A 107 6.23 -11.76 -1.24
C SER A 107 5.88 -10.31 -0.92
N ALA A 108 5.93 -9.41 -1.92
CA ALA A 108 5.56 -8.02 -1.75
C ALA A 108 4.06 -7.85 -1.46
N GLU A 109 3.20 -8.62 -2.13
CA GLU A 109 1.74 -8.61 -1.90
C GLU A 109 1.38 -9.11 -0.50
N GLU A 110 1.96 -10.22 -0.07
CA GLU A 110 1.78 -10.75 1.28
C GLU A 110 2.22 -9.73 2.34
N ALA A 111 3.41 -9.15 2.19
CA ALA A 111 3.94 -8.15 3.11
C ALA A 111 3.11 -6.86 3.12
N TYR A 112 2.55 -6.46 1.97
CA TYR A 112 1.66 -5.30 1.87
C TYR A 112 0.35 -5.52 2.65
N ILE A 113 -0.27 -6.70 2.49
CA ILE A 113 -1.50 -7.07 3.21
C ILE A 113 -1.23 -7.20 4.71
N SER A 114 -0.13 -7.85 5.10
CA SER A 114 0.26 -8.01 6.51
C SER A 114 0.46 -6.66 7.19
N LYS A 115 1.16 -5.73 6.53
CA LYS A 115 1.35 -4.36 7.04
C LYS A 115 0.01 -3.61 7.19
N ALA A 116 -0.90 -3.75 6.24
CA ALA A 116 -2.23 -3.13 6.33
C ALA A 116 -3.04 -3.70 7.51
N ARG A 117 -3.00 -5.02 7.73
CA ARG A 117 -3.65 -5.68 8.87
C ARG A 117 -3.07 -5.20 10.20
N SER A 118 -1.75 -5.18 10.33
CA SER A 118 -1.06 -4.71 11.54
C SER A 118 -1.39 -3.24 11.85
N ASN A 119 -1.40 -2.36 10.84
CA ASN A 119 -1.78 -0.96 11.03
C ASN A 119 -3.23 -0.81 11.52
N ASN A 120 -4.15 -1.57 10.94
CA ASN A 120 -5.55 -1.57 11.38
C ASN A 120 -5.69 -2.09 12.81
N GLN A 121 -4.95 -3.12 13.18
CA GLN A 121 -4.94 -3.64 14.55
C GLN A 121 -4.38 -2.60 15.53
N ALA A 122 -3.24 -1.98 15.23
CA ALA A 122 -2.68 -0.92 16.06
C ALA A 122 -3.64 0.28 16.20
N MET A 123 -4.37 0.62 15.14
CA MET A 123 -5.41 1.65 15.19
C MET A 123 -6.58 1.24 16.10
N LEU A 124 -7.05 0.00 15.99
CA LEU A 124 -8.11 -0.54 16.87
C LEU A 124 -7.66 -0.58 18.33
N GLU A 125 -6.44 -1.01 18.61
CA GLU A 125 -5.86 -1.01 19.95
C GLU A 125 -5.72 0.42 20.50
N SER A 126 -5.31 1.38 19.68
CA SER A 126 -5.26 2.79 20.07
C SER A 126 -6.65 3.38 20.35
N LEU A 127 -7.68 2.96 19.60
CA LEU A 127 -9.06 3.39 19.85
C LEU A 127 -9.66 2.72 21.09
N ALA A 128 -9.31 1.46 21.35
CA ALA A 128 -9.77 0.72 22.52
C ALA A 128 -9.09 1.17 23.82
N SER A 129 -7.84 1.65 23.75
CA SER A 129 -7.07 2.10 24.92
C SER A 129 -7.26 3.58 25.25
N GLY A 130 -7.86 4.38 24.36
CA GLY A 130 -8.14 5.78 24.63
C GLY A 130 -9.29 5.95 25.62
N GLU A 131 -9.06 6.72 26.69
CA GLU A 131 -10.14 7.21 27.54
C GLU A 131 -10.81 8.39 26.81
N PHE A 132 -12.11 8.29 26.58
CA PHE A 132 -12.92 9.35 26.02
C PHE A 132 -13.02 10.50 27.02
N ASP A 133 -12.49 11.65 26.63
CA ASP A 133 -12.68 12.90 27.35
C ASP A 133 -14.15 13.33 27.23
N CYS A 134 -14.85 13.32 28.35
CA CYS A 134 -16.23 13.76 28.47
C CYS A 134 -16.40 15.28 28.43
N GLY A 135 -15.35 16.04 28.07
CA GLY A 135 -15.38 17.50 27.94
C GLY A 135 -15.53 18.19 29.30
N GLY A 136 -14.99 17.58 30.36
CA GLY A 136 -15.14 18.06 31.74
C GLY A 136 -16.53 17.85 32.34
N MET A 137 -17.40 17.06 31.71
CA MET A 137 -18.71 16.69 32.27
C MET A 137 -18.61 15.41 33.10
N ASP A 138 -19.16 15.43 34.31
CA ASP A 138 -19.19 14.25 35.19
C ASP A 138 -20.19 13.17 34.71
N LYS A 139 -21.19 13.58 33.92
CA LYS A 139 -22.28 12.72 33.43
C LYS A 139 -22.54 12.95 31.95
N ILE A 140 -22.75 11.87 31.23
CA ILE A 140 -23.05 11.85 29.79
C ILE A 140 -24.42 11.21 29.61
N LEU A 141 -25.17 11.65 28.59
CA LEU A 141 -26.44 11.04 28.20
C LEU A 141 -26.24 9.55 27.94
N CYS A 142 -27.06 8.70 28.55
CA CYS A 142 -26.93 7.26 28.38
C CYS A 142 -27.10 6.88 26.91
N PRO A 143 -26.09 6.29 26.24
CA PRO A 143 -26.16 5.97 24.81
C PRO A 143 -27.19 4.87 24.49
N VAL A 144 -27.57 4.06 25.50
CA VAL A 144 -28.50 2.94 25.34
C VAL A 144 -29.95 3.39 25.30
N CYS A 145 -30.41 4.16 26.30
CA CYS A 145 -31.78 4.66 26.37
C CYS A 145 -31.93 6.09 25.82
N LYS A 146 -30.84 6.75 25.42
CA LYS A 146 -30.83 8.12 24.87
C LYS A 146 -31.54 9.14 25.76
N GLY A 147 -31.48 8.94 27.08
CA GLY A 147 -32.13 9.80 28.06
C GLY A 147 -33.55 9.39 28.46
N GLU A 148 -34.14 8.39 27.81
CA GLU A 148 -35.53 7.96 28.12
C GLU A 148 -35.63 7.14 29.41
N GLY A 149 -34.50 6.63 29.93
CA GLY A 149 -34.48 5.75 31.11
C GLY A 149 -35.03 4.34 30.86
N VAL A 150 -35.62 4.08 29.68
CA VAL A 150 -36.16 2.78 29.28
C VAL A 150 -35.63 2.35 27.92
N VAL A 151 -35.59 1.04 27.69
CA VAL A 151 -35.27 0.42 26.40
C VAL A 151 -36.53 -0.23 25.86
N MET A 152 -36.91 0.17 24.64
CA MET A 152 -38.09 -0.34 23.96
C MET A 152 -37.75 -1.56 23.10
N LYS A 153 -38.44 -2.67 23.30
CA LYS A 153 -38.35 -3.86 22.45
C LYS A 153 -39.70 -4.13 21.79
N LYS A 154 -39.77 -3.99 20.46
CA LYS A 154 -40.98 -4.31 19.68
C LYS A 154 -41.14 -5.83 19.57
N GLY A 155 -42.21 -6.37 20.15
CA GLY A 155 -42.60 -7.76 20.01
C GLY A 155 -43.68 -7.96 18.95
N PRO A 156 -44.11 -9.21 18.70
CA PRO A 156 -45.16 -9.53 17.71
C PRO A 156 -46.55 -9.00 18.08
N PHE A 157 -46.82 -8.80 19.37
CA PHE A 157 -48.15 -8.44 19.88
C PHE A 157 -48.17 -7.10 20.64
N GLU A 158 -47.06 -6.73 21.28
CA GLU A 158 -46.95 -5.48 22.05
C GLU A 158 -45.51 -4.96 22.09
N THR A 159 -45.35 -3.68 22.47
CA THR A 159 -44.03 -3.10 22.74
C THR A 159 -43.71 -3.28 24.22
N LEU A 160 -42.63 -4.00 24.52
CA LEU A 160 -42.15 -4.18 25.87
C LEU A 160 -41.22 -3.03 26.26
N TYR A 161 -41.57 -2.33 27.34
CA TYR A 161 -40.73 -1.30 27.93
C TYR A 161 -40.00 -1.90 29.13
N LYS A 162 -38.68 -1.88 29.09
CA LYS A 162 -37.85 -2.28 30.24
C LYS A 162 -37.04 -1.10 30.73
N THR A 163 -36.83 -1.01 32.04
CA THR A 163 -35.89 -0.06 32.63
C THR A 163 -34.50 -0.27 32.02
N CYS A 164 -33.82 0.83 31.68
CA CYS A 164 -32.48 0.75 31.09
C CYS A 164 -31.53 0.05 32.08
N PRO A 165 -30.92 -1.07 31.69
CA PRO A 165 -30.12 -1.86 32.63
C PRO A 165 -28.77 -1.20 32.96
N TYR A 166 -28.26 -0.32 32.09
CA TYR A 166 -26.97 0.34 32.26
C TYR A 166 -27.05 1.68 33.01
N SER A 167 -28.14 2.43 32.85
CA SER A 167 -28.39 3.66 33.60
C SER A 167 -29.32 3.46 34.81
N ALA A 168 -29.84 2.25 35.01
CA ALA A 168 -30.80 1.92 36.07
C ALA A 168 -32.05 2.83 36.09
N GLY A 169 -32.53 3.24 34.91
CA GLY A 169 -33.66 4.16 34.77
C GLY A 169 -33.28 5.62 34.65
N GLU A 170 -32.02 5.98 34.92
CA GLU A 170 -31.56 7.36 34.79
C GLU A 170 -31.37 7.77 33.33
N PRO A 171 -31.43 9.07 33.00
CA PRO A 171 -31.15 9.57 31.65
C PRO A 171 -29.65 9.52 31.31
N PHE A 172 -28.79 9.41 32.32
CA PHE A 172 -27.35 9.64 32.23
C PHE A 172 -26.56 8.48 32.84
N ILE A 173 -25.30 8.34 32.42
CA ILE A 173 -24.27 7.51 33.04
C ILE A 173 -23.05 8.38 33.35
N THR A 174 -22.19 7.95 34.28
CA THR A 174 -20.97 8.72 34.59
C THR A 174 -19.98 8.67 33.43
N CYS A 175 -19.01 9.59 33.38
CA CYS A 175 -17.95 9.55 32.38
C CYS A 175 -17.14 8.23 32.43
N GLU A 176 -16.90 7.71 33.64
CA GLU A 176 -16.23 6.42 33.83
C GLU A 176 -17.06 5.25 33.29
N GLU A 177 -18.37 5.23 33.58
CA GLU A 177 -19.30 4.23 33.06
C GLU A 177 -19.42 4.32 31.53
N TYR A 178 -19.41 5.53 30.98
CA TYR A 178 -19.39 5.75 29.53
C TYR A 178 -18.12 5.17 28.91
N ASN A 179 -16.96 5.40 29.52
CA ASN A 179 -15.70 4.82 29.09
C ASN A 179 -15.69 3.28 29.14
N LEU A 180 -16.21 2.69 30.22
CA LEU A 180 -16.41 1.23 30.32
C LEU A 180 -17.40 0.72 29.26
N PHE A 181 -18.47 1.46 28.97
CA PHE A 181 -19.45 1.11 27.95
C PHE A 181 -18.81 1.10 26.55
N MET A 182 -18.00 2.10 26.22
CA MET A 182 -17.31 2.19 24.93
C MET A 182 -16.27 1.06 24.73
N ARG A 183 -15.72 0.51 25.82
CA ARG A 183 -14.85 -0.67 25.80
C ARG A 183 -15.61 -2.01 25.81
N GLY A 184 -16.92 -1.98 25.99
CA GLY A 184 -17.74 -3.20 26.13
C GLY A 184 -17.58 -3.90 27.49
N GLU A 185 -17.07 -3.20 28.50
CA GLU A 185 -16.76 -3.72 29.83
C GLU A 185 -17.82 -3.34 30.88
N LEU A 186 -18.72 -2.41 30.58
CA LEU A 186 -19.75 -1.99 31.53
C LEU A 186 -20.75 -3.13 31.78
N GLU A 187 -20.82 -3.62 33.03
CA GLU A 187 -21.86 -4.56 33.42
C GLU A 187 -23.22 -3.88 33.61
N PRO A 188 -24.34 -4.58 33.30
CA PRO A 188 -25.69 -4.15 33.68
C PRO A 188 -25.82 -3.93 35.19
N LYS A 189 -26.29 -2.76 35.61
CA LYS A 189 -26.64 -2.45 37.01
C LYS A 189 -27.88 -3.23 37.45
N ILE A 190 -28.81 -3.44 36.52
CA ILE A 190 -29.99 -4.28 36.71
C ILE A 190 -29.76 -5.57 35.93
N LYS A 191 -29.73 -6.70 36.63
CA LYS A 191 -29.72 -8.03 36.01
C LYS A 191 -31.17 -8.49 35.90
N ASP A 192 -31.62 -8.71 34.68
CA ASP A 192 -32.94 -9.29 34.34
C ASP A 192 -33.06 -10.73 34.87
#